data_AF-A0A3G6M1V8-F1
#
_entry.id   AF-A0A3G6M1V8-F1
#
_cell.length_a   1.000
_cell.length_b   1.000
_cell.length_c   1.000
_cell.angle_alpha   90.00
_cell.angle_beta   90.00
_cell.angle_gamma   90.00
#
_symmetry.space_group_name_H-M   'P 1'
#
loop_
_entity.id
_entity.type
_entity.pdbx_description
1 polymer ?
#
loop_
_entity_poly.entity_id
_entity_poly.type
_entity_poly.pdbx_seq_one_letter_code
_entity_poly.pdbx_strand_id
1 'polypeptide(L)'
;MTFFFCTVSAQKSLPLDTLKLKEAKDMLADDYGYLYIYKNKDFSFTKYDSLGRQIGKMMLTVPYKVQSVQNPLSLALFSENAQEMKFVDQNMNEIQKVDFKQKFGFIKMAYAEDLQQLWLLDDSTKRLIQYNFRNDTMINAYPFDISFDDLMDLLVYETKVYILTRKHIRIYSLKFEKLFEAPLENGKRFRRENETVLVVADNAILKYDPEKGMVKVFEDKDAQIVDKNILSYFEIKANKLYIYNLEKIKETKLQTEPENKQETAPPVTEPSSEKTAGEEGKKTEEEKKESIEKAPDHTLQKLMEDTSEVQAAGV
;
A
#
# COMPACT_ATOMS: atom_id res chain seq x y z
N MET A 1 30.79 18.80 -35.61
CA MET A 1 30.95 18.03 -34.36
C MET A 1 29.83 18.47 -33.43
N THR A 2 28.73 17.73 -33.41
CA THR A 2 27.50 18.12 -32.70
C THR A 2 27.50 17.46 -31.33
N PHE A 3 27.60 18.26 -30.27
CA PHE A 3 27.47 17.78 -28.89
C PHE A 3 25.99 17.55 -28.58
N PHE A 4 25.61 16.29 -28.36
CA PHE A 4 24.34 15.93 -27.72
C PHE A 4 24.50 16.14 -26.21
N PHE A 5 23.85 17.16 -25.66
CA PHE A 5 23.66 17.30 -24.22
C PHE A 5 22.50 16.39 -23.80
N CYS A 6 22.80 15.24 -23.20
CA CYS A 6 21.83 14.47 -22.42
C CYS A 6 21.59 15.18 -21.09
N THR A 7 20.41 15.78 -20.91
CA THR A 7 19.97 16.24 -19.58
C THR A 7 19.55 15.03 -18.76
N VAL A 8 20.46 14.54 -17.93
CA VAL A 8 20.17 13.54 -16.89
C VAL A 8 19.26 14.18 -15.85
N SER A 9 18.01 13.73 -15.78
CA SER A 9 17.07 14.16 -14.73
C SER A 9 17.70 13.97 -13.36
N ALA A 10 17.68 15.03 -12.55
CA ALA A 10 18.34 15.09 -11.26
C ALA A 10 17.76 14.07 -10.26
N GLN A 11 18.42 12.92 -10.19
CA GLN A 11 18.27 11.91 -9.16
C GLN A 11 18.87 12.46 -7.86
N LYS A 12 18.03 12.67 -6.82
CA LYS A 12 18.55 13.05 -5.50
C LYS A 12 19.19 11.81 -4.88
N SER A 13 20.50 11.67 -5.03
CA SER A 13 21.28 10.70 -4.26
C SER A 13 21.68 11.34 -2.94
N LEU A 14 21.41 10.66 -1.82
CA LEU A 14 21.94 11.06 -0.53
C LEU A 14 23.31 10.38 -0.36
N PRO A 15 24.44 11.11 -0.34
CA PRO A 15 25.76 10.53 -0.08
C PRO A 15 25.79 9.98 1.35
N LEU A 16 26.36 8.79 1.50
CA LEU A 16 25.79 7.78 2.39
C LEU A 16 26.71 7.28 3.49
N ASP A 17 27.73 8.07 3.83
CA ASP A 17 28.60 7.77 4.96
C ASP A 17 27.84 7.84 6.31
N THR A 18 26.62 8.39 6.36
CA THR A 18 25.82 8.54 7.59
C THR A 18 24.91 7.36 7.92
N LEU A 19 24.29 6.67 6.96
CA LEU A 19 23.25 5.65 7.27
C LEU A 19 23.81 4.23 7.55
N LYS A 20 25.11 4.00 7.34
CA LYS A 20 25.76 2.67 7.55
C LYS A 20 24.94 1.51 6.94
N LEU A 21 24.55 1.64 5.67
CA LEU A 21 23.64 0.72 4.98
C LEU A 21 24.21 -0.67 4.69
N LYS A 22 25.53 -0.83 4.71
CA LYS A 22 26.20 -2.13 4.49
C LYS A 22 25.69 -3.25 5.40
N GLU A 23 25.15 -2.89 6.57
CA GLU A 23 24.62 -3.84 7.56
C GLU A 23 23.08 -3.83 7.66
N ALA A 24 22.40 -3.10 6.77
CA ALA A 24 20.95 -3.05 6.73
C ALA A 24 20.39 -4.40 6.27
N LYS A 25 19.55 -5.01 7.10
CA LYS A 25 18.73 -6.16 6.70
C LYS A 25 17.47 -5.69 5.99
N ASP A 26 16.91 -4.58 6.45
CA ASP A 26 15.71 -4.00 5.87
C ASP A 26 15.74 -2.47 5.94
N MET A 27 15.02 -1.86 5.01
CA MET A 27 14.76 -0.43 4.94
C MET A 27 13.27 -0.21 4.64
N LEU A 28 12.66 0.69 5.41
CA LEU A 28 11.29 1.13 5.21
C LEU A 28 11.20 2.65 5.12
N ALA A 29 10.27 3.17 4.33
CA ALA A 29 10.01 4.59 4.19
C ALA A 29 8.55 4.89 4.56
N ASP A 30 8.37 5.86 5.48
CA ASP A 30 7.03 6.38 5.77
C ASP A 30 6.62 7.48 4.80
N ASP A 31 5.34 7.84 4.87
CA ASP A 31 4.73 8.80 3.96
C ASP A 31 5.15 10.26 4.26
N TYR A 32 5.82 10.50 5.40
CA TYR A 32 6.44 11.79 5.75
C TYR A 32 7.89 11.90 5.28
N GLY A 33 8.44 10.85 4.66
CA GLY A 33 9.80 10.81 4.15
C GLY A 33 10.85 10.49 5.20
N TYR A 34 10.46 9.96 6.36
CA TYR A 34 11.41 9.33 7.28
C TYR A 34 11.78 7.94 6.80
N LEU A 35 13.04 7.59 7.05
CA LEU A 35 13.61 6.29 6.72
C LEU A 35 13.85 5.49 7.99
N TYR A 36 13.47 4.23 7.96
CA TYR A 36 13.65 3.29 9.04
C TYR A 36 14.57 2.18 8.57
N ILE A 37 15.65 1.94 9.30
CA ILE A 37 16.63 0.92 8.97
C ILE A 37 16.72 -0.06 10.12
N TYR A 38 16.49 -1.33 9.80
CA TYR A 38 16.66 -2.44 10.71
C TYR A 38 17.94 -3.21 10.39
N LYS A 39 18.77 -3.44 11.41
CA LYS A 39 20.04 -4.16 11.30
C LYS A 39 19.97 -5.45 12.10
N ASN A 40 20.27 -6.57 11.45
CA ASN A 40 20.24 -7.87 12.13
C ASN A 40 21.50 -8.14 12.96
N LYS A 41 22.58 -7.39 12.73
CA LYS A 41 23.87 -7.61 13.40
C LYS A 41 23.82 -7.18 14.87
N ASP A 42 23.17 -6.06 15.16
CA ASP A 42 23.06 -5.47 16.50
C ASP A 42 21.62 -5.23 16.94
N PHE A 43 20.63 -5.72 16.16
CA PHE A 43 19.20 -5.55 16.37
C PHE A 43 18.77 -4.09 16.55
N SER A 44 19.52 -3.16 15.97
CA SER A 44 19.15 -1.75 16.00
C SER A 44 18.04 -1.46 14.99
N PHE A 45 17.04 -0.73 15.46
CA PHE A 45 16.01 -0.13 14.63
C PHE A 45 16.16 1.38 14.71
N THR A 46 16.55 2.01 13.59
CA THR A 46 16.98 3.41 13.54
C THR A 46 16.09 4.21 12.60
N LYS A 47 15.77 5.44 12.99
CA LYS A 47 14.94 6.39 12.22
C LYS A 47 15.79 7.56 11.77
N TYR A 48 15.65 7.95 10.51
CA TYR A 48 16.38 9.06 9.89
C TYR A 48 15.42 10.04 9.23
N ASP A 49 15.76 11.31 9.25
CA ASP A 49 15.08 12.35 8.47
C ASP A 49 15.42 12.29 6.98
N SER A 50 14.72 13.11 6.19
CA SER A 50 14.92 13.21 4.74
C SER A 50 16.28 13.79 4.31
N LEU A 51 17.07 14.29 5.28
CA LEU A 51 18.45 14.75 5.11
C LEU A 51 19.47 13.67 5.51
N GLY A 52 19.01 12.51 5.98
CA GLY A 52 19.86 11.39 6.41
C GLY A 52 20.42 11.54 7.82
N ARG A 53 19.87 12.44 8.65
CA ARG A 53 20.26 12.56 10.07
C ARG A 53 19.49 11.55 10.90
N GLN A 54 20.18 10.80 11.75
CA GLN A 54 19.53 9.89 12.68
C GLN A 54 18.78 10.69 13.75
N ILE A 55 17.47 10.49 13.86
CA ILE A 55 16.59 11.20 14.81
C ILE A 55 15.96 10.28 15.85
N GLY A 56 16.13 8.96 15.70
CA GLY A 56 15.64 7.97 16.65
C GLY A 56 16.37 6.65 16.54
N LYS A 57 16.44 5.92 17.65
CA LYS A 57 17.06 4.59 17.71
C LYS A 57 16.44 3.79 18.85
N MET A 58 16.04 2.57 18.54
CA MET A 58 15.67 1.53 19.50
C MET A 58 16.64 0.36 19.37
N MET A 59 17.06 -0.19 20.51
CA MET A 59 17.81 -1.44 20.58
C MET A 59 16.84 -2.56 20.94
N LEU A 60 16.70 -3.53 20.05
CA LEU A 60 15.90 -4.72 20.30
C LEU A 60 16.81 -5.79 20.91
N THR A 61 16.28 -6.57 21.86
CA THR A 61 17.05 -7.64 22.54
C THR A 61 17.01 -8.96 21.78
N VAL A 62 16.07 -9.10 20.86
CA VAL A 62 15.89 -10.25 19.97
C VAL A 62 15.51 -9.73 18.56
N PRO A 63 15.55 -10.59 17.53
CA PRO A 63 15.08 -10.21 16.21
C PRO A 63 13.58 -9.88 16.20
N TYR A 64 13.21 -8.76 15.57
CA TYR A 64 11.83 -8.45 15.19
C TYR A 64 11.73 -8.24 13.68
N LYS A 65 10.56 -8.53 13.14
CA LYS A 65 10.10 -8.10 11.82
C LYS A 65 9.21 -6.88 12.01
N VAL A 66 9.53 -5.79 11.33
CA VAL A 66 8.69 -4.60 11.26
C VAL A 66 7.60 -4.87 10.23
N GLN A 67 6.33 -4.72 10.61
CA GLN A 67 5.21 -4.97 9.71
C GLN A 67 5.08 -3.85 8.67
N SER A 68 4.99 -2.60 9.12
CA SER A 68 4.90 -1.41 8.27
C SER A 68 5.29 -0.17 9.06
N VAL A 69 5.73 0.86 8.33
CA VAL A 69 5.97 2.21 8.87
C VAL A 69 5.02 3.26 8.30
N GLN A 70 4.02 2.84 7.53
CA GLN A 70 3.05 3.75 6.90
C GLN A 70 2.29 4.59 7.92
N ASN A 71 1.91 4.00 9.06
CA ASN A 71 1.37 4.74 10.19
C ASN A 71 2.47 4.95 11.25
N PRO A 72 3.19 6.09 11.22
CA PRO A 72 4.31 6.32 12.12
C PRO A 72 3.87 6.51 13.58
N LEU A 73 2.58 6.69 13.87
CA LEU A 73 2.08 6.85 15.24
C LEU A 73 2.15 5.54 16.04
N SER A 74 2.08 4.39 15.36
CA SER A 74 2.14 3.08 15.98
C SER A 74 2.72 2.06 15.01
N LEU A 75 4.02 1.82 15.13
CA LEU A 75 4.75 0.81 14.39
C LEU A 75 4.56 -0.55 15.06
N ALA A 76 4.07 -1.53 14.31
CA ALA A 76 3.85 -2.89 14.79
C ALA A 76 5.07 -3.77 14.43
N LEU A 77 5.64 -4.43 15.43
CA LEU A 77 6.82 -5.28 15.31
C LEU A 77 6.52 -6.66 15.90
N PHE A 78 6.77 -7.72 15.14
CA PHE A 78 6.58 -9.09 15.59
C PHE A 78 7.92 -9.78 15.84
N SER A 79 8.04 -10.52 16.95
CA SER A 79 9.16 -11.45 17.17
C SER A 79 8.66 -12.88 17.26
N GLU A 80 9.03 -13.70 16.27
CA GLU A 80 8.81 -15.16 16.30
C GLU A 80 9.56 -15.80 17.48
N ASN A 81 10.79 -15.37 17.78
CA ASN A 81 11.58 -15.97 18.87
C ASN A 81 11.03 -15.62 20.25
N ALA A 82 10.64 -14.36 20.46
CA ALA A 82 10.08 -13.95 21.74
C ALA A 82 8.59 -14.24 21.87
N GLN A 83 7.91 -14.67 20.78
CA GLN A 83 6.48 -14.95 20.75
C GLN A 83 5.66 -13.75 21.28
N GLU A 84 5.90 -12.57 20.72
CA GLU A 84 5.22 -11.34 21.11
C GLU A 84 5.10 -10.32 19.97
N MET A 85 4.09 -9.47 20.07
CA MET A 85 3.97 -8.23 19.30
C MET A 85 4.40 -7.04 20.15
N LYS A 86 5.13 -6.11 19.56
CA LYS A 86 5.54 -4.84 20.15
C LYS A 86 5.02 -3.69 19.31
N PHE A 87 4.48 -2.67 19.96
CA PHE A 87 4.06 -1.42 19.33
C PHE A 87 4.95 -0.28 19.78
N VAL A 88 5.38 0.54 18.82
CA VAL A 88 6.37 1.60 19.01
C VAL A 88 5.84 2.91 18.44
N ASP A 89 5.99 4.02 19.16
CA ASP A 89 5.57 5.34 18.68
C ASP A 89 6.55 5.95 17.66
N GLN A 90 6.17 7.10 17.11
CA GLN A 90 6.99 7.87 16.16
C GLN A 90 8.36 8.31 16.72
N ASN A 91 8.51 8.34 18.05
CA ASN A 91 9.72 8.72 18.77
C ASN A 91 10.60 7.51 19.11
N MET A 92 10.23 6.32 18.65
CA MET A 92 10.93 5.05 18.90
C MET A 92 10.82 4.60 20.36
N ASN A 93 9.74 4.95 21.06
CA ASN A 93 9.43 4.42 22.39
C ASN A 93 8.44 3.26 22.29
N GLU A 94 8.64 2.22 23.10
CA GLU A 94 7.65 1.15 23.25
C GLU A 94 6.40 1.68 23.95
N ILE A 95 5.24 1.53 23.31
CA ILE A 95 3.95 1.98 23.84
C ILE A 95 3.06 0.82 24.30
N GLN A 96 3.24 -0.36 23.71
CA GLN A 96 2.47 -1.55 24.09
C GLN A 96 3.23 -2.82 23.71
N LYS A 97 3.03 -3.86 24.52
CA LYS A 97 3.52 -5.21 24.27
C LYS A 97 2.39 -6.22 24.44
N VAL A 98 2.30 -7.18 23.54
CA VAL A 98 1.33 -8.27 23.58
C VAL A 98 2.09 -9.58 23.59
N ASP A 99 2.08 -10.27 24.73
CA ASP A 99 2.73 -11.57 24.89
C ASP A 99 1.79 -12.70 24.43
N PHE A 100 2.29 -13.59 23.58
CA PHE A 100 1.55 -14.74 23.07
C PHE A 100 1.83 -16.02 23.85
N LYS A 101 2.89 -16.03 24.68
CA LYS A 101 3.24 -17.20 25.48
C LYS A 101 2.08 -17.59 26.37
N GLN A 102 1.91 -18.90 26.55
CA GLN A 102 0.86 -19.51 27.37
C GLN A 102 -0.58 -19.30 26.87
N LYS A 103 -0.82 -18.40 25.90
CA LYS A 103 -2.14 -18.14 25.31
C LYS A 103 -2.38 -18.90 24.01
N PHE A 104 -1.34 -18.97 23.19
CA PHE A 104 -1.40 -19.62 21.88
C PHE A 104 -0.31 -20.69 21.76
N GLY A 105 -0.38 -21.48 20.69
CA GLY A 105 0.74 -22.32 20.28
C GLY A 105 1.91 -21.48 19.76
N PHE A 106 2.73 -22.07 18.91
CA PHE A 106 3.83 -21.36 18.26
C PHE A 106 3.29 -20.48 17.13
N ILE A 107 3.26 -19.16 17.37
CA ILE A 107 2.89 -18.17 16.38
C ILE A 107 4.04 -17.99 15.40
N LYS A 108 3.81 -18.39 14.14
CA LYS A 108 4.78 -18.29 13.05
C LYS A 108 4.83 -16.90 12.44
N MET A 109 3.70 -16.21 12.39
CA MET A 109 3.58 -14.85 11.86
C MET A 109 2.41 -14.14 12.56
N ALA A 110 2.56 -12.83 12.78
CA ALA A 110 1.50 -11.98 13.27
C ALA A 110 1.34 -10.76 12.36
N TYR A 111 0.10 -10.38 12.11
CA TYR A 111 -0.27 -9.19 11.36
C TYR A 111 -1.24 -8.35 12.19
N ALA A 112 -0.86 -7.14 12.57
CA ALA A 112 -1.76 -6.16 13.17
C ALA A 112 -2.63 -5.53 12.10
N GLU A 113 -3.93 -5.77 12.15
CA GLU A 113 -4.87 -5.13 11.23
C GLU A 113 -5.10 -3.67 11.62
N ASP A 114 -5.21 -3.41 12.93
CA ASP A 114 -5.40 -2.09 13.50
C ASP A 114 -4.80 -2.02 14.92
N LEU A 115 -5.23 -1.02 15.71
CA LEU A 115 -4.78 -0.82 17.09
C LEU A 115 -5.47 -1.72 18.12
N GLN A 116 -6.28 -2.68 17.69
CA GLN A 116 -7.04 -3.58 18.56
C GLN A 116 -6.99 -5.06 18.15
N GLN A 117 -6.76 -5.35 16.87
CA GLN A 117 -6.86 -6.69 16.30
C GLN A 117 -5.53 -7.16 15.70
N LEU A 118 -5.22 -8.42 15.96
CA LEU A 118 -4.13 -9.18 15.35
C LEU A 118 -4.69 -10.39 14.62
N TRP A 119 -4.08 -10.73 13.51
CA TRP A 119 -4.16 -12.03 12.87
C TRP A 119 -2.90 -12.82 13.21
N LEU A 120 -3.06 -13.98 13.84
CA LEU A 120 -1.97 -14.83 14.31
C LEU A 120 -1.99 -16.14 13.54
N LEU A 121 -0.88 -16.47 12.89
CA LEU A 121 -0.69 -17.76 12.23
C LEU A 121 -0.06 -18.73 13.24
N ASP A 122 -0.87 -19.58 13.85
CA ASP A 122 -0.43 -20.58 14.83
C ASP A 122 -0.06 -21.89 14.10
N ASP A 123 1.24 -22.20 14.09
CA ASP A 123 1.79 -23.37 13.41
C ASP A 123 1.64 -24.65 14.25
N SER A 124 1.47 -24.53 15.57
CA SER A 124 1.26 -25.69 16.45
C SER A 124 -0.17 -26.20 16.37
N THR A 125 -1.15 -25.29 16.35
CA THR A 125 -2.57 -25.67 16.27
C THR A 125 -3.11 -25.69 14.85
N LYS A 126 -2.28 -25.31 13.86
CA LYS A 126 -2.64 -25.24 12.44
C LYS A 126 -3.89 -24.37 12.24
N ARG A 127 -3.81 -23.12 12.73
CA ARG A 127 -4.92 -22.16 12.72
C ARG A 127 -4.46 -20.77 12.35
N LEU A 128 -5.34 -20.04 11.66
CA LEU A 128 -5.30 -18.59 11.59
C LEU A 128 -6.29 -18.03 12.60
N ILE A 129 -5.77 -17.30 13.58
CA ILE A 129 -6.53 -16.78 14.72
C ILE A 129 -6.72 -15.28 14.53
N GLN A 130 -7.97 -14.82 14.64
CA GLN A 130 -8.30 -13.40 14.77
C GLN A 130 -8.43 -13.09 16.26
N TYR A 131 -7.58 -12.20 16.77
CA TYR A 131 -7.45 -11.95 18.20
C TYR A 131 -7.55 -10.44 18.50
N ASN A 132 -8.46 -10.07 19.40
CA ASN A 132 -8.52 -8.72 19.95
C ASN A 132 -7.63 -8.64 21.18
N PHE A 133 -6.53 -7.90 21.05
CA PHE A 133 -5.52 -7.81 22.10
C PHE A 133 -5.80 -6.72 23.13
N ARG A 134 -6.86 -5.91 22.94
CA ARG A 134 -7.26 -4.87 23.91
C ARG A 134 -8.12 -5.45 25.02
N ASN A 135 -8.96 -6.41 24.69
CA ASN A 135 -9.84 -7.10 25.64
C ASN A 135 -9.45 -8.56 25.90
N ASP A 136 -8.34 -9.03 25.30
CA ASP A 136 -7.84 -10.40 25.46
C ASP A 136 -8.84 -11.48 25.00
N THR A 137 -9.44 -11.28 23.80
CA THR A 137 -10.45 -12.20 23.27
C THR A 137 -10.08 -12.76 21.90
N MET A 138 -10.21 -14.08 21.74
CA MET A 138 -10.18 -14.72 20.44
C MET A 138 -11.54 -14.48 19.75
N ILE A 139 -11.52 -13.75 18.63
CA ILE A 139 -12.73 -13.46 17.86
C ILE A 139 -13.10 -14.68 17.00
N ASN A 140 -12.14 -15.16 16.22
CA ASN A 140 -12.31 -16.28 15.30
C ASN A 140 -11.04 -17.15 15.26
N ALA A 141 -11.20 -18.41 14.88
CA ALA A 141 -10.10 -19.31 14.58
C ALA A 141 -10.46 -20.18 13.37
N TYR A 142 -9.70 -20.03 12.29
CA TYR A 142 -9.90 -20.74 11.03
C TYR A 142 -8.88 -21.89 10.92
N PRO A 143 -9.30 -23.12 10.57
CA PRO A 143 -8.38 -24.21 10.30
C PRO A 143 -7.40 -23.84 9.17
N PHE A 144 -6.12 -24.09 9.39
CA PHE A 144 -5.04 -23.75 8.48
C PHE A 144 -3.97 -24.85 8.49
N ASP A 145 -4.16 -25.87 7.67
CA ASP A 145 -3.27 -27.05 7.62
C ASP A 145 -2.25 -26.98 6.48
N ILE A 146 -1.63 -25.80 6.30
CA ILE A 146 -0.55 -25.62 5.33
C ILE A 146 0.68 -25.13 6.08
N SER A 147 1.81 -25.79 5.89
CA SER A 147 3.09 -25.26 6.37
C SER A 147 3.76 -24.45 5.25
N PHE A 148 4.32 -23.30 5.59
CA PHE A 148 5.09 -22.49 4.65
C PHE A 148 6.56 -22.43 5.07
N ASP A 149 7.41 -23.04 4.24
CA ASP A 149 8.83 -22.77 4.28
C ASP A 149 9.11 -21.34 3.79
N ASP A 150 10.11 -20.69 4.39
CA ASP A 150 10.52 -19.34 4.02
C ASP A 150 9.36 -18.31 4.04
N LEU A 151 8.45 -18.40 5.01
CA LEU A 151 7.38 -17.42 5.21
C LEU A 151 7.98 -16.04 5.51
N MET A 152 7.74 -15.10 4.61
CA MET A 152 8.29 -13.74 4.68
C MET A 152 7.28 -12.77 5.25
N ASP A 153 5.99 -12.89 4.91
CA ASP A 153 4.97 -11.96 5.40
C ASP A 153 3.54 -12.52 5.37
N LEU A 154 2.66 -11.90 6.16
CA LEU A 154 1.22 -12.16 6.25
C LEU A 154 0.47 -10.82 6.15
N LEU A 155 -0.60 -10.80 5.37
CA LEU A 155 -1.57 -9.71 5.33
C LEU A 155 -2.97 -10.31 5.26
N VAL A 156 -3.90 -9.80 6.07
CA VAL A 156 -5.32 -10.12 5.94
C VAL A 156 -6.04 -8.86 5.52
N TYR A 157 -6.77 -8.94 4.40
CA TYR A 157 -7.50 -7.82 3.83
C TYR A 157 -8.70 -8.32 3.04
N GLU A 158 -9.86 -7.68 3.18
CA GLU A 158 -11.12 -8.06 2.49
C GLU A 158 -11.42 -9.56 2.54
N THR A 159 -11.31 -10.17 3.73
CA THR A 159 -11.53 -11.64 3.92
C THR A 159 -10.61 -12.55 3.10
N LYS A 160 -9.52 -12.01 2.57
CA LYS A 160 -8.46 -12.75 1.89
C LYS A 160 -7.22 -12.79 2.78
N VAL A 161 -6.56 -13.94 2.77
CA VAL A 161 -5.30 -14.18 3.47
C VAL A 161 -4.18 -14.19 2.44
N TYR A 162 -3.35 -13.16 2.49
CA TYR A 162 -2.19 -13.00 1.63
C TYR A 162 -0.97 -13.57 2.36
N ILE A 163 -0.31 -14.51 1.70
CA ILE A 163 0.89 -15.18 2.18
C ILE A 163 2.03 -14.86 1.23
N LEU A 164 3.12 -14.33 1.79
CA LEU A 164 4.35 -14.09 1.05
C LEU A 164 5.42 -15.06 1.53
N THR A 165 6.03 -15.78 0.61
CA THR A 165 7.31 -16.45 0.84
C THR A 165 8.40 -15.79 0.01
N ARG A 166 9.66 -16.21 0.17
CA ARG A 166 10.75 -15.72 -0.71
C ARG A 166 10.46 -15.98 -2.19
N LYS A 167 9.71 -17.04 -2.50
CA LYS A 167 9.58 -17.59 -3.86
C LYS A 167 8.20 -17.43 -4.47
N HIS A 168 7.18 -17.11 -3.67
CA HIS A 168 5.79 -17.09 -4.14
C HIS A 168 4.97 -16.05 -3.36
N ILE A 169 3.98 -15.50 -4.06
CA ILE A 169 2.79 -14.94 -3.43
C ILE A 169 1.67 -15.96 -3.55
N ARG A 170 0.91 -16.13 -2.46
CA ARG A 170 -0.32 -16.92 -2.45
C ARG A 170 -1.43 -16.14 -1.78
N ILE A 171 -2.64 -16.27 -2.29
CA ILE A 171 -3.83 -15.63 -1.75
C ILE A 171 -4.87 -16.72 -1.52
N TYR A 172 -5.46 -16.70 -0.33
CA TYR A 172 -6.45 -17.67 0.10
C TYR A 172 -7.71 -16.98 0.60
N SER A 173 -8.83 -17.71 0.62
CA SER A 173 -9.98 -17.32 1.44
C SER A 173 -9.71 -17.57 2.93
N LEU A 174 -10.55 -17.08 3.85
CA LEU A 174 -10.47 -17.41 5.28
C LEU A 174 -10.67 -18.92 5.56
N LYS A 175 -11.27 -19.66 4.63
CA LYS A 175 -11.38 -21.13 4.67
C LYS A 175 -10.16 -21.83 4.07
N PHE A 176 -9.13 -21.07 3.71
CA PHE A 176 -7.89 -21.53 3.09
C PHE A 176 -8.03 -22.21 1.73
N GLU A 177 -9.08 -21.86 1.00
CA GLU A 177 -9.18 -22.19 -0.42
C GLU A 177 -8.24 -21.28 -1.19
N LYS A 178 -7.35 -21.86 -2.02
CA LYS A 178 -6.39 -21.08 -2.80
C LYS A 178 -7.10 -20.31 -3.91
N LEU A 179 -7.02 -18.98 -3.85
CA LEU A 179 -7.61 -18.06 -4.82
C LEU A 179 -6.61 -17.66 -5.91
N PHE A 180 -5.33 -17.52 -5.54
CA PHE A 180 -4.28 -17.10 -6.46
C PHE A 180 -2.91 -17.58 -6.01
N GLU A 181 -2.01 -17.82 -6.96
CA GLU A 181 -0.61 -18.12 -6.73
C GLU A 181 0.23 -17.64 -7.91
N ALA A 182 1.36 -16.99 -7.60
CA ALA A 182 2.35 -16.62 -8.61
C ALA A 182 3.77 -16.77 -8.06
N PRO A 183 4.74 -17.15 -8.92
CA PRO A 183 6.14 -17.14 -8.54
C PRO A 183 6.61 -15.70 -8.29
N LEU A 184 7.60 -15.57 -7.42
CA LEU A 184 8.23 -14.32 -7.04
C LEU A 184 9.71 -14.58 -6.77
N GLU A 185 10.56 -13.60 -7.04
CA GLU A 185 11.96 -13.65 -6.64
C GLU A 185 12.18 -12.76 -5.43
N ASN A 186 12.72 -13.32 -4.36
CA ASN A 186 13.14 -12.63 -3.14
C ASN A 186 12.06 -11.71 -2.54
N GLY A 187 10.85 -12.25 -2.30
CA GLY A 187 9.80 -11.53 -1.59
C GLY A 187 10.23 -11.09 -0.19
N LYS A 188 9.87 -9.87 0.22
CA LYS A 188 10.19 -9.29 1.53
C LYS A 188 8.96 -8.98 2.38
N ARG A 189 8.03 -8.20 1.85
CA ARG A 189 6.84 -7.76 2.59
C ARG A 189 5.68 -7.38 1.67
N PHE A 190 4.49 -7.35 2.25
CA PHE A 190 3.34 -6.66 1.67
C PHE A 190 3.34 -5.18 2.07
N ARG A 191 2.73 -4.35 1.23
CA ARG A 191 2.37 -2.97 1.55
C ARG A 191 0.95 -2.73 1.07
N ARG A 192 0.06 -2.26 1.95
CA ARG A 192 -1.31 -1.92 1.59
C ARG A 192 -1.41 -0.42 1.34
N GLU A 193 -1.88 -0.03 0.17
CA GLU A 193 -2.16 1.36 -0.17
C GLU A 193 -3.63 1.46 -0.56
N ASN A 194 -4.47 1.85 0.41
CA ASN A 194 -5.93 1.79 0.29
C ASN A 194 -6.36 0.37 -0.15
N GLU A 195 -7.07 0.27 -1.26
CA GLU A 195 -7.56 -1.00 -1.84
C GLU A 195 -6.47 -1.81 -2.54
N THR A 196 -5.25 -1.27 -2.69
CA THR A 196 -4.17 -1.93 -3.42
C THR A 196 -3.23 -2.68 -2.50
N VAL A 197 -2.99 -3.95 -2.81
CA VAL A 197 -1.92 -4.75 -2.20
C VAL A 197 -0.70 -4.76 -3.11
N LEU A 198 0.39 -4.22 -2.59
CA LEU A 198 1.71 -4.26 -3.21
C LEU A 198 2.56 -5.35 -2.55
N VAL A 199 3.45 -5.92 -3.33
CA VAL A 199 4.51 -6.83 -2.90
C VAL A 199 5.83 -6.14 -3.12
N VAL A 200 6.60 -6.01 -2.05
CA VAL A 200 7.97 -5.53 -2.08
C VAL A 200 8.89 -6.75 -2.09
N ALA A 201 9.70 -6.85 -3.14
CA ALA A 201 10.80 -7.80 -3.27
C ALA A 201 12.14 -7.08 -3.00
N ASP A 202 13.27 -7.78 -3.15
CA ASP A 202 14.60 -7.15 -3.00
C ASP A 202 14.84 -6.02 -4.01
N ASN A 203 14.39 -6.21 -5.24
CA ASN A 203 14.77 -5.41 -6.40
C ASN A 203 13.57 -4.90 -7.22
N ALA A 204 12.35 -5.20 -6.78
CA ALA A 204 11.13 -4.87 -7.50
C ALA A 204 9.96 -4.62 -6.56
N ILE A 205 8.98 -3.87 -7.06
CA ILE A 205 7.67 -3.72 -6.45
C ILE A 205 6.62 -4.16 -7.46
N LEU A 206 5.73 -5.04 -7.02
CA LEU A 206 4.66 -5.59 -7.82
C LEU A 206 3.32 -5.22 -7.19
N LYS A 207 2.31 -5.03 -8.02
CA LYS A 207 0.92 -4.84 -7.64
C LYS A 207 0.15 -6.12 -7.95
N TYR A 208 -0.68 -6.57 -7.01
CA TYR A 208 -1.68 -7.59 -7.32
C TYR A 208 -2.90 -6.94 -7.97
N ASP A 209 -3.31 -7.48 -9.12
CA ASP A 209 -4.50 -7.13 -9.87
C ASP A 209 -5.30 -8.42 -10.10
N PRO A 210 -6.57 -8.51 -9.66
CA PRO A 210 -7.34 -9.74 -9.81
C PRO A 210 -7.53 -10.22 -11.25
N GLU A 211 -7.55 -9.29 -12.22
CA GLU A 211 -7.75 -9.61 -13.64
C GLU A 211 -6.43 -9.92 -14.33
N LYS A 212 -5.34 -9.24 -13.94
CA LYS A 212 -4.04 -9.31 -14.62
C LYS A 212 -2.98 -10.12 -13.87
N GLY A 213 -3.27 -10.56 -12.64
CA GLY A 213 -2.30 -11.19 -11.75
C GLY A 213 -1.29 -10.18 -11.19
N MET A 214 0.00 -10.55 -11.18
CA MET A 214 1.05 -9.69 -10.65
C MET A 214 1.60 -8.74 -11.72
N VAL A 215 1.41 -7.43 -11.51
CA VAL A 215 1.90 -6.38 -12.40
C VAL A 215 3.08 -5.66 -11.76
N LYS A 216 4.24 -5.70 -12.39
CA LYS A 216 5.44 -4.99 -11.92
C LYS A 216 5.27 -3.48 -12.08
N VAL A 217 5.44 -2.71 -11.00
CA VAL A 217 5.30 -1.24 -11.00
C VAL A 217 6.63 -0.52 -10.83
N PHE A 218 7.65 -1.20 -10.30
CA PHE A 218 9.02 -0.74 -10.18
C PHE A 218 9.98 -1.94 -10.25
N GLU A 219 11.13 -1.78 -10.90
CA GLU A 219 12.22 -2.74 -10.89
C GLU A 219 13.55 -2.07 -11.20
N ASP A 220 14.57 -2.46 -10.44
CA ASP A 220 15.97 -2.22 -10.75
C ASP A 220 16.76 -3.47 -10.37
N LYS A 221 17.32 -4.16 -11.36
CA LYS A 221 18.01 -5.45 -11.14
C LYS A 221 19.27 -5.33 -10.29
N ASP A 222 19.86 -4.14 -10.21
CA ASP A 222 21.07 -3.88 -9.41
C ASP A 222 20.73 -3.44 -7.98
N ALA A 223 19.45 -3.22 -7.67
CA ALA A 223 18.99 -2.90 -6.33
C ALA A 223 19.07 -4.10 -5.38
N GLN A 224 19.55 -3.81 -4.17
CA GLN A 224 19.65 -4.77 -3.07
C GLN A 224 18.43 -4.70 -2.13
N ILE A 225 17.88 -3.49 -1.99
CA ILE A 225 16.69 -3.24 -1.19
C ILE A 225 15.87 -2.20 -1.94
N VAL A 226 14.58 -2.45 -2.13
CA VAL A 226 13.62 -1.45 -2.59
C VAL A 226 12.55 -1.22 -1.54
N ASP A 227 11.99 -0.02 -1.54
CA ASP A 227 10.75 0.30 -0.85
C ASP A 227 10.00 1.42 -1.57
N LYS A 228 8.81 1.76 -1.08
CA LYS A 228 7.99 2.84 -1.59
C LYS A 228 7.31 3.55 -0.44
N ASN A 229 7.07 4.85 -0.59
CA ASN A 229 6.04 5.58 0.13
C ASN A 229 5.00 6.17 -0.85
N ILE A 230 4.02 6.95 -0.38
CA ILE A 230 3.01 7.55 -1.28
C ILE A 230 3.60 8.49 -2.34
N LEU A 231 4.79 9.08 -2.13
CA LEU A 231 5.40 10.08 -3.01
C LEU A 231 6.56 9.55 -3.86
N SER A 232 7.20 8.45 -3.46
CA SER A 232 8.49 8.06 -4.03
C SER A 232 8.77 6.55 -3.94
N TYR A 233 9.56 6.05 -4.90
CA TYR A 233 10.28 4.79 -4.75
C TYR A 233 11.65 5.04 -4.13
N PHE A 234 12.12 4.08 -3.36
CA PHE A 234 13.42 4.08 -2.69
C PHE A 234 14.15 2.82 -3.10
N GLU A 235 15.45 2.93 -3.39
CA GLU A 235 16.28 1.75 -3.59
C GLU A 235 17.67 1.95 -2.98
N ILE A 236 18.28 0.86 -2.54
CA ILE A 236 19.68 0.79 -2.16
C ILE A 236 20.42 -0.02 -3.21
N LYS A 237 21.35 0.61 -3.92
CA LYS A 237 22.30 -0.06 -4.82
C LYS A 237 23.67 0.56 -4.70
N ALA A 238 24.73 -0.25 -4.83
CA ALA A 238 26.11 0.19 -4.63
C ALA A 238 26.32 1.01 -3.34
N ASN A 239 25.66 0.61 -2.24
CA ASN A 239 25.68 1.30 -0.94
C ASN A 239 25.19 2.78 -1.00
N LYS A 240 24.35 3.10 -2.00
CA LYS A 240 23.70 4.41 -2.19
C LYS A 240 22.18 4.26 -2.18
N LEU A 241 21.49 5.21 -1.58
CA LEU A 241 20.05 5.35 -1.51
C LEU A 241 19.64 6.31 -2.61
N TYR A 242 18.76 5.83 -3.48
CA TYR A 242 18.18 6.61 -4.55
C TYR A 242 16.70 6.77 -4.30
N ILE A 243 16.21 7.99 -4.56
CA ILE A 243 14.82 8.37 -4.33
C ILE A 243 14.23 8.83 -5.66
N TYR A 244 13.16 8.19 -6.09
CA TYR A 244 12.46 8.47 -7.34
C TYR A 244 11.08 9.05 -7.04
N ASN A 245 10.92 10.35 -7.22
CA ASN A 245 9.64 11.03 -6.99
C ASN A 245 8.61 10.66 -8.08
N LEU A 246 7.44 10.20 -7.65
CA LEU A 246 6.37 9.71 -8.53
C LEU A 246 5.76 10.80 -9.42
N GLU A 247 5.67 12.04 -8.93
CA GLU A 247 5.13 13.18 -9.69
C GLU A 247 6.06 13.49 -10.88
N LYS A 248 7.37 13.58 -10.62
CA LYS A 248 8.38 13.84 -11.66
C LYS A 248 8.45 12.73 -12.71
N ILE A 249 8.22 11.47 -12.31
CA ILE A 249 8.17 10.33 -13.24
C ILE A 249 6.96 10.45 -14.18
N LYS A 250 5.81 10.90 -13.67
CA LYS A 250 4.61 11.12 -14.50
C LYS A 250 4.83 12.26 -15.50
N GLU A 251 5.41 13.37 -15.05
CA GLU A 251 5.75 14.52 -15.92
C GLU A 251 6.75 14.13 -17.03
N THR A 252 7.78 13.35 -16.68
CA THR A 252 8.78 12.90 -17.65
C THR A 252 8.14 11.98 -18.70
N LYS A 253 7.25 11.06 -18.30
CA LYS A 253 6.55 10.17 -19.23
C LYS A 253 5.64 10.95 -20.19
N LEU A 254 4.94 11.97 -19.71
CA LEU A 254 4.08 12.84 -20.53
C LEU A 254 4.87 13.70 -21.53
N GLN A 255 6.14 14.02 -21.26
CA GLN A 255 7.00 14.79 -22.17
C GLN A 255 7.72 13.94 -23.23
N THR A 256 7.81 12.62 -23.05
CA THR A 256 8.46 11.70 -24.00
C THR A 256 7.50 11.00 -24.98
N GLU A 257 6.19 11.23 -24.87
CA GLU A 257 5.22 10.70 -25.84
C GLU A 257 5.11 11.67 -27.03
N PRO A 258 5.47 11.27 -28.26
CA PRO A 258 5.41 12.18 -29.40
C PRO A 258 3.94 12.49 -29.75
N GLU A 259 3.59 13.78 -29.75
CA GLU A 259 2.35 14.27 -30.33
C GLU A 259 2.20 13.72 -31.76
N ASN A 260 1.20 12.87 -31.95
CA ASN A 260 0.82 12.40 -33.28
C ASN A 260 0.23 13.61 -34.03
N LYS A 261 1.00 14.15 -34.97
CA LYS A 261 0.62 15.30 -35.80
C LYS A 261 -0.70 15.00 -36.53
N GLN A 262 -1.75 15.75 -36.19
CA GLN A 262 -2.91 15.89 -37.07
C GLN A 262 -2.57 16.80 -38.24
N GLU A 263 -2.87 16.27 -39.41
CA GLU A 263 -2.68 16.81 -40.75
C GLU A 263 -3.56 18.05 -40.97
N THR A 264 -2.95 19.08 -41.53
CA THR A 264 -3.52 20.38 -41.90
C THR A 264 -4.62 20.25 -42.97
N ALA A 265 -5.76 20.94 -42.75
CA ALA A 265 -6.63 21.42 -43.83
C ALA A 265 -6.90 22.94 -43.64
N PRO A 266 -6.86 23.77 -44.71
CA PRO A 266 -6.81 25.23 -44.63
C PRO A 266 -8.19 25.92 -44.46
N PRO A 267 -8.22 27.23 -44.10
CA PRO A 267 -9.43 27.93 -43.66
C PRO A 267 -10.27 28.45 -44.84
N VAL A 268 -11.60 28.39 -44.70
CA VAL A 268 -12.56 29.02 -45.62
C VAL A 268 -13.10 30.31 -45.00
N THR A 269 -12.88 31.42 -45.70
CA THR A 269 -13.46 32.75 -45.49
C THR A 269 -14.90 32.84 -46.03
N GLU A 270 -15.81 33.45 -45.27
CA GLU A 270 -17.14 33.94 -45.71
C GLU A 270 -17.04 35.32 -46.42
N PRO A 271 -18.13 35.93 -46.94
CA PRO A 271 -19.22 35.43 -47.81
C PRO A 271 -19.52 36.39 -49.00
N SER A 272 -20.28 35.98 -50.04
CA SER A 272 -21.03 36.92 -50.91
C SER A 272 -22.05 36.27 -51.87
N SER A 273 -23.28 36.82 -51.81
CA SER A 273 -24.26 37.14 -52.88
C SER A 273 -25.06 36.10 -53.69
N GLU A 274 -26.38 36.20 -53.47
CA GLU A 274 -27.52 36.34 -54.42
C GLU A 274 -28.27 35.13 -55.04
N LYS A 275 -29.58 35.07 -54.66
CA LYS A 275 -30.85 34.85 -55.43
C LYS A 275 -30.98 33.54 -56.25
N THR A 276 -32.12 32.82 -56.35
CA THR A 276 -33.54 33.23 -56.45
C THR A 276 -34.48 32.01 -56.31
N ALA A 277 -35.70 32.26 -55.78
CA ALA A 277 -37.05 31.75 -56.14
C ALA A 277 -37.46 30.26 -56.17
N GLY A 278 -38.66 30.02 -55.60
CA GLY A 278 -39.60 28.90 -55.86
C GLY A 278 -39.94 28.10 -54.59
N GLU A 279 -40.99 28.42 -53.82
CA GLU A 279 -42.37 27.86 -53.92
C GLU A 279 -42.39 26.32 -54.07
N GLU A 280 -43.12 25.49 -53.32
CA GLU A 280 -44.30 25.56 -52.46
C GLU A 280 -44.33 24.20 -51.70
N GLY A 281 -44.97 24.10 -50.53
CA GLY A 281 -45.35 22.75 -50.02
C GLY A 281 -45.55 22.52 -48.52
N LYS A 282 -46.43 23.30 -47.89
CA LYS A 282 -47.51 22.85 -46.97
C LYS A 282 -47.24 21.73 -45.92
N LYS A 283 -47.39 22.14 -44.65
CA LYS A 283 -48.22 21.58 -43.53
C LYS A 283 -47.42 21.51 -42.22
N THR A 284 -47.68 22.45 -41.30
CA THR A 284 -48.51 22.31 -40.06
C THR A 284 -47.98 21.25 -39.10
N GLU A 285 -47.89 21.42 -37.78
CA GLU A 285 -48.19 22.47 -36.77
C GLU A 285 -47.58 21.86 -35.47
N GLU A 286 -46.94 22.66 -34.61
CA GLU A 286 -47.39 22.94 -33.21
C GLU A 286 -47.62 21.70 -32.31
N GLU A 287 -47.24 21.63 -31.04
CA GLU A 287 -46.60 22.54 -30.11
C GLU A 287 -46.22 21.74 -28.85
N LYS A 288 -45.27 22.32 -28.11
CA LYS A 288 -45.04 22.22 -26.66
C LYS A 288 -46.20 21.67 -25.82
N LYS A 289 -45.88 20.83 -24.82
CA LYS A 289 -45.76 21.23 -23.40
C LYS A 289 -45.54 20.04 -22.45
N GLU A 290 -44.78 20.35 -21.40
CA GLU A 290 -44.87 19.82 -20.01
C GLU A 290 -44.46 18.34 -19.81
N SER A 291 -43.85 17.92 -18.70
CA SER A 291 -43.73 18.50 -17.35
C SER A 291 -42.62 17.77 -16.58
N ILE A 292 -41.95 18.53 -15.70
CA ILE A 292 -41.09 18.06 -14.61
C ILE A 292 -41.99 17.69 -13.43
N GLU A 293 -41.87 16.46 -12.89
CA GLU A 293 -42.24 16.06 -11.51
C GLU A 293 -41.59 14.68 -11.20
N LYS A 294 -40.59 14.61 -10.32
CA LYS A 294 -40.61 14.33 -8.86
C LYS A 294 -41.00 12.89 -8.45
N ALA A 295 -40.09 12.25 -7.72
CA ALA A 295 -40.38 11.18 -6.75
C ALA A 295 -39.37 11.27 -5.57
N PRO A 296 -39.74 10.88 -4.33
CA PRO A 296 -39.53 11.74 -3.16
C PRO A 296 -38.55 11.19 -2.10
N ASP A 297 -38.02 12.14 -1.35
CA ASP A 297 -36.97 12.06 -0.34
C ASP A 297 -37.57 11.98 1.09
N HIS A 298 -38.46 11.00 1.34
CA HIS A 298 -39.28 10.97 2.57
C HIS A 298 -38.96 9.85 3.57
N THR A 299 -37.89 9.07 3.34
CA THR A 299 -37.55 7.92 4.20
C THR A 299 -36.54 8.27 5.30
N LEU A 300 -35.73 9.34 5.14
CA LEU A 300 -34.66 9.70 6.07
C LEU A 300 -35.12 10.58 7.24
N GLN A 301 -36.09 11.48 7.03
CA GLN A 301 -36.62 12.32 8.11
C GLN A 301 -37.38 11.50 9.16
N LYS A 302 -38.00 10.38 8.76
CA LYS A 302 -38.76 9.51 9.68
C LYS A 302 -37.87 8.64 10.59
N LEU A 303 -36.60 8.44 10.23
CA LEU A 303 -35.62 7.69 11.04
C LEU A 303 -34.87 8.57 12.05
N MET A 304 -34.92 9.90 11.89
CA MET A 304 -34.25 10.85 12.78
C MET A 304 -35.14 11.34 13.93
N GLU A 305 -36.47 11.28 13.78
CA GLU A 305 -37.41 11.58 14.86
C GLU A 305 -37.53 10.41 15.86
N ASP A 306 -37.54 9.16 15.39
CA ASP A 306 -37.68 7.96 16.23
C ASP A 306 -36.45 7.67 17.14
N THR A 307 -35.29 8.26 16.85
CA THR A 307 -34.09 8.12 17.69
C THR A 307 -34.00 9.17 18.81
N SER A 308 -34.79 10.24 18.74
CA SER A 308 -34.77 11.31 19.75
C SER A 308 -35.75 11.08 20.91
N GLU A 309 -36.81 10.28 20.73
CA GLU A 309 -37.75 9.96 21.82
C GLU A 309 -37.25 8.84 22.77
N VAL A 310 -36.31 8.00 22.33
CA VAL A 310 -35.77 6.89 23.15
C VAL A 310 -34.70 7.35 24.16
N GLN A 311 -34.20 8.58 24.05
CA GLN A 311 -33.26 9.18 25.03
C GLN A 311 -33.91 10.15 26.03
N ALA A 312 -35.22 10.40 25.94
CA ALA A 312 -35.95 11.29 26.86
C ALA A 312 -36.81 10.55 27.91
N ALA A 313 -36.87 9.22 27.87
CA ALA A 313 -37.53 8.40 28.88
C ALA A 313 -36.52 7.47 29.56
N GLY A 314 -35.68 8.03 30.44
CA GLY A 314 -34.78 7.25 31.28
C GLY A 314 -35.48 6.70 32.55
N VAL A 315 -35.15 5.46 32.91
CA VAL A 315 -34.74 4.88 34.21
C VAL A 315 -34.75 3.36 34.07
#